data_AF-A0A3N5IAZ2-F1
#
_entry.id   AF-A0A3N5IAZ2-F1
#
_cell.length_a   1.000
_cell.length_b   1.000
_cell.length_c   1.000
_cell.angle_alpha   90.00
_cell.angle_beta   90.00
_cell.angle_gamma   90.00
#
_symmetry.space_group_name_H-M   'P 1'
#
loop_
_entity.id
_entity.type
_entity.pdbx_description
1 polymer ?
#
loop_
_entity_poly.entity_id
_entity_poly.type
_entity_poly.pdbx_seq_one_letter_code
_entity_poly.pdbx_strand_id
1 'polypeptide(L)'
;MRWHIAQMLPRLRCNAREQHRVYTILAKYLDDSSSIVKTFAMQALADLTAQAPERRPTALQQLQHLTAHGTPAMRARGRTLLADLLRNTPQDKRHPPCRPACTR
;
A
#
# COMPACT_ATOMS: atom_id res chain seq x y z
N MET A 1 0.04 16.07 -10.05
CA MET A 1 -1.28 15.42 -9.88
C MET A 1 -1.24 13.94 -9.46
N ARG A 2 -0.32 13.09 -9.93
CA ARG A 2 -0.33 11.62 -9.63
C ARG A 2 -0.29 11.25 -8.15
N TRP A 3 0.31 12.08 -7.30
CA TRP A 3 0.41 11.84 -5.85
C TRP A 3 -0.92 11.99 -5.09
N HIS A 4 -1.88 12.80 -5.59
CA HIS A 4 -3.22 12.87 -5.00
C HIS A 4 -3.97 11.55 -5.14
N ILE A 5 -3.84 10.91 -6.31
CA ILE A 5 -4.47 9.62 -6.60
C ILE A 5 -3.90 8.54 -5.68
N ALA A 6 -2.57 8.53 -5.48
CA ALA A 6 -1.92 7.57 -4.59
C ALA A 6 -2.46 7.63 -3.15
N GLN A 7 -2.85 8.79 -2.64
CA GLN A 7 -3.43 8.92 -1.30
C GLN A 7 -4.90 8.49 -1.22
N MET A 8 -5.64 8.55 -2.32
CA MET A 8 -7.06 8.21 -2.35
C MET A 8 -7.29 6.71 -2.56
N LEU A 9 -6.48 6.05 -3.40
CA LEU A 9 -6.66 4.65 -3.77
C LEU A 9 -6.75 3.68 -2.57
N PRO A 10 -5.90 3.77 -1.53
CA PRO A 10 -5.96 2.87 -0.38
C PRO A 10 -7.15 3.12 0.55
N ARG A 11 -7.88 4.22 0.37
CA ARG A 11 -9.06 4.56 1.18
C ARG A 11 -10.37 4.08 0.56
N LEU A 12 -10.34 3.74 -0.72
CA LEU A 12 -11.48 3.13 -1.40
C LEU A 12 -11.60 1.68 -0.95
N ARG A 13 -12.83 1.24 -0.65
CA ARG A 13 -13.13 -0.16 -0.37
C ARG A 13 -12.96 -0.95 -1.68
N CYS A 14 -11.84 -1.64 -1.81
CA CYS A 14 -11.51 -2.41 -3.00
C CYS A 14 -11.79 -3.89 -2.77
N ASN A 15 -12.40 -4.56 -3.75
CA ASN A 15 -12.43 -6.03 -3.78
C ASN A 15 -11.05 -6.60 -4.16
N ALA A 16 -10.83 -7.92 -4.01
CA ALA A 16 -9.52 -8.55 -4.26
C ALA A 16 -8.94 -8.25 -5.66
N ARG A 17 -9.79 -8.18 -6.70
CA ARG A 17 -9.37 -7.85 -8.07
C ARG A 17 -8.94 -6.39 -8.19
N GLU A 18 -9.66 -5.49 -7.55
CA GLU A 18 -9.32 -4.06 -7.50
C GLU A 18 -8.06 -3.81 -6.68
N GLN A 19 -7.88 -4.49 -5.55
CA GLN A 19 -6.66 -4.42 -4.74
C GLN A 19 -5.43 -4.83 -5.56
N HIS A 20 -5.55 -5.88 -6.37
CA HIS A 20 -4.49 -6.27 -7.30
C HIS A 20 -4.18 -5.15 -8.30
N ARG A 21 -5.20 -4.56 -8.94
CA ARG A 21 -5.01 -3.46 -9.90
C ARG A 21 -4.38 -2.23 -9.24
N VAL A 22 -4.87 -1.84 -8.06
CA VAL A 22 -4.32 -0.73 -7.27
C VAL A 22 -2.86 -0.99 -6.95
N TYR A 23 -2.53 -2.19 -6.48
CA TYR A 23 -1.15 -2.58 -6.21
C TYR A 23 -0.26 -2.44 -7.46
N THR A 24 -0.70 -2.92 -8.63
CA THR A 24 0.05 -2.80 -9.89
C THR A 24 0.28 -1.33 -10.29
N ILE A 25 -0.74 -0.48 -10.15
CA ILE A 25 -0.62 0.96 -10.43
C ILE A 25 0.38 1.62 -9.48
N LEU A 26 0.26 1.35 -8.18
CA LEU A 26 1.16 1.90 -7.16
C LEU A 26 2.60 1.42 -7.34
N ALA A 27 2.80 0.15 -7.70
CA ALA A 27 4.12 -0.39 -8.01
C ALA A 27 4.74 0.36 -9.20
N LYS A 28 3.97 0.64 -10.25
CA LYS A 28 4.45 1.44 -11.39
C LYS A 28 4.81 2.89 -11.01
N TYR A 29 4.16 3.47 -10.00
CA TYR A 29 4.51 4.81 -9.50
C TYR A 29 5.85 4.84 -8.76
N LEU A 30 6.39 3.68 -8.35
CA LEU A 30 7.73 3.60 -7.78
C LEU A 30 8.83 3.85 -8.81
N ASP A 31 8.52 3.76 -10.11
CA ASP A 31 9.46 4.04 -11.21
C ASP A 31 9.37 5.49 -11.73
N ASP A 32 8.47 6.31 -11.17
CA ASP A 32 8.25 7.69 -11.61
C ASP A 32 9.49 8.57 -11.36
N SER A 33 9.78 9.55 -12.23
CA SER A 33 10.93 10.46 -12.04
C SER A 33 10.77 11.32 -10.78
N SER A 34 9.55 11.52 -10.31
CA SER A 34 9.23 12.37 -9.16
C SER A 34 9.38 11.64 -7.82
N SER A 35 10.31 12.12 -6.98
CA SER A 35 10.56 11.58 -5.63
C SER A 35 9.32 11.69 -4.71
N ILE A 36 8.49 12.73 -4.88
CA ILE A 36 7.25 12.89 -4.13
C ILE A 36 6.22 11.83 -4.53
N VAL A 37 6.07 11.52 -5.83
CA VAL A 37 5.17 10.45 -6.31
C VAL A 37 5.61 9.10 -5.75
N LYS A 38 6.91 8.80 -5.82
CA LYS A 38 7.50 7.57 -5.24
C LYS A 38 7.20 7.44 -3.75
N THR A 39 7.41 8.51 -2.98
CA THR A 39 7.21 8.50 -1.52
C THR A 39 5.73 8.30 -1.15
N PHE A 40 4.80 8.92 -1.86
CA PHE A 40 3.36 8.67 -1.65
C PHE A 40 2.92 7.29 -2.13
N ALA A 41 3.53 6.75 -3.19
CA ALA A 41 3.28 5.37 -3.62
C ALA A 41 3.75 4.36 -2.57
N MET A 42 4.90 4.59 -1.92
CA MET A 42 5.34 3.79 -0.77
C MET A 42 4.33 3.79 0.38
N GLN A 43 3.80 4.97 0.73
CA GLN A 43 2.75 5.08 1.75
C GLN A 43 1.51 4.29 1.35
N ALA A 44 1.05 4.48 0.12
CA ALA A 44 -0.16 3.85 -0.38
C ALA A 44 -0.05 2.32 -0.42
N LEU A 45 1.12 1.78 -0.74
CA LEU A 45 1.39 0.34 -0.67
C LEU A 45 1.31 -0.18 0.77
N ALA A 46 1.83 0.55 1.74
CA ALA A 46 1.70 0.19 3.15
C ALA A 46 0.24 0.21 3.61
N ASP A 47 -0.50 1.27 3.26
CA ASP A 47 -1.91 1.43 3.63
C ASP A 47 -2.79 0.33 2.99
N LEU A 48 -2.47 -0.09 1.75
CA LEU A 48 -3.20 -1.16 1.07
C LEU A 48 -3.13 -2.49 1.84
N THR A 49 -2.06 -2.75 2.60
CA THR A 49 -1.93 -3.99 3.39
C THR A 49 -3.01 -4.12 4.47
N ALA A 50 -3.65 -3.02 4.88
CA ALA A 50 -4.77 -3.06 5.81
C ALA A 50 -6.02 -3.72 5.19
N GLN A 51 -6.19 -3.61 3.87
CA GLN A 51 -7.29 -4.23 3.11
C GLN A 51 -6.89 -5.55 2.44
N ALA A 52 -5.61 -5.72 2.15
CA ALA A 52 -5.02 -6.86 1.46
C ALA A 52 -3.86 -7.45 2.29
N PRO A 53 -4.15 -8.15 3.41
CA PRO A 53 -3.11 -8.68 4.29
C PRO A 53 -2.14 -9.64 3.59
N GLU A 54 -2.61 -10.34 2.56
CA GLU A 54 -1.81 -11.26 1.74
C GLU A 54 -0.69 -10.55 0.96
N ARG A 55 -0.83 -9.24 0.69
CA ARG A 55 0.18 -8.43 0.00
C ARG A 55 1.27 -7.88 0.92
N ARG A 56 1.08 -8.03 2.24
CA ARG A 56 1.99 -7.49 3.24
C ARG A 56 3.44 -7.97 3.09
N PRO A 57 3.74 -9.26 2.84
CA PRO A 57 5.12 -9.70 2.66
C PRO A 57 5.80 -9.00 1.47
N THR A 58 5.09 -8.88 0.35
CA THR A 58 5.59 -8.21 -0.85
C THR A 58 5.76 -6.70 -0.65
N ALA A 59 4.81 -6.06 0.03
CA ALA A 59 4.91 -4.65 0.39
C ALA A 59 6.10 -4.37 1.33
N LEU A 60 6.35 -5.23 2.31
CA LEU A 60 7.52 -5.15 3.19
C LEU A 60 8.83 -5.25 2.41
N GLN A 61 8.95 -6.24 1.50
CA GLN A 61 10.12 -6.40 0.66
C GLN A 61 10.40 -5.16 -0.21
N GLN A 62 9.35 -4.60 -0.83
CA GLN A 62 9.49 -3.35 -1.62
C GLN A 62 9.90 -2.18 -0.74
N LEU A 63 9.27 -2.00 0.42
CA LEU A 63 9.62 -0.91 1.34
C LEU A 63 11.06 -1.03 1.85
N GLN A 64 11.53 -2.23 2.17
CA GLN A 64 12.93 -2.48 2.54
C GLN A 64 13.89 -2.07 1.42
N HIS A 65 13.63 -2.51 0.19
CA HIS A 65 14.44 -2.16 -0.97
C HIS A 65 14.49 -0.64 -1.20
N LEU A 66 13.33 0.03 -1.19
CA LEU A 66 13.24 1.48 -1.39
C LEU A 66 13.85 2.28 -0.23
N THR A 67 13.84 1.73 0.98
CA THR A 67 14.50 2.34 2.16
C THR A 67 16.03 2.21 2.09
N ALA A 68 16.53 1.16 1.46
CA ALA A 68 17.96 0.96 1.25
C ALA A 68 18.51 1.82 0.10
N HIS A 69 17.80 1.86 -1.03
CA HIS A 69 18.32 2.41 -2.29
C HIS A 69 17.63 3.71 -2.76
N GLY A 70 16.58 4.17 -2.06
CA GLY A 70 15.81 5.34 -2.46
C GLY A 70 16.45 6.69 -2.09
N THR A 71 15.77 7.77 -2.48
CA THR A 71 16.15 9.16 -2.11
C THR A 71 16.09 9.37 -0.59
N PRO A 72 16.78 10.39 -0.03
CA PRO A 72 16.74 10.66 1.41
C PRO A 72 15.32 10.72 2.01
N ALA A 73 14.37 11.31 1.28
CA ALA A 73 12.96 11.37 1.67
C ALA A 73 12.31 9.97 1.73
N MET A 74 12.56 9.13 0.73
CA MET A 74 12.09 7.73 0.71
C MET A 74 12.68 6.92 1.85
N ARG A 75 13.97 7.09 2.15
CA ARG A 75 14.65 6.37 3.25
C ARG A 75 14.12 6.79 4.61
N ALA A 76 13.83 8.08 4.81
CA ALA A 76 13.21 8.58 6.03
C ALA A 76 11.79 8.00 6.18
N ARG A 77 10.96 8.11 5.13
CA ARG A 77 9.57 7.63 5.18
C ARG A 77 9.48 6.12 5.32
N GLY A 78 10.30 5.38 4.60
CA GLY A 78 10.34 3.93 4.62
C GLY A 78 10.70 3.36 5.99
N ARG A 79 11.62 4.00 6.73
CA ARG A 79 11.93 3.63 8.13
C ARG A 79 10.70 3.73 9.05
N THR A 80 9.94 4.83 8.94
CA THR A 80 8.68 5.00 9.69
C THR A 80 7.68 3.91 9.31
N LEU A 81 7.45 3.69 8.01
CA LEU A 81 6.48 2.70 7.52
C LEU A 81 6.83 1.28 7.92
N LEU A 82 8.11 0.90 7.85
CA LEU A 82 8.56 -0.43 8.28
C LEU A 82 8.36 -0.63 9.78
N ALA A 83 8.68 0.38 10.60
CA ALA A 83 8.43 0.32 12.04
C ALA A 83 6.92 0.17 12.35
N ASP A 84 6.07 0.90 11.64
CA ASP A 84 4.61 0.84 11.81
C ASP A 84 4.05 -0.51 11.37
N LEU A 85 4.50 -1.04 10.23
CA LEU A 85 4.07 -2.35 9.77
C LEU A 85 4.52 -3.42 10.76
N LEU A 86 5.80 -3.48 11.13
CA LEU A 86 6.32 -4.47 12.07
C LEU A 86 5.64 -4.42 13.44
N ARG A 87 5.24 -3.23 13.90
CA ARG A 87 4.45 -3.06 15.13
C ARG A 87 3.01 -3.55 14.96
N ASN A 88 2.39 -3.23 13.83
CA ASN A 88 1.01 -3.59 13.50
C ASN A 88 0.96 -4.92 12.72
N THR A 89 1.46 -6.00 13.32
CA THR A 89 1.19 -7.36 12.81
C THR A 89 -0.33 -7.57 12.82
N PRO A 90 -0.99 -7.88 11.69
CA PRO A 90 -2.42 -8.15 11.70
C PRO A 90 -2.61 -9.47 12.44
N GLN A 91 -2.89 -9.38 13.74
CA GLN A 91 -3.62 -10.44 14.43
C GLN A 91 -4.98 -10.53 13.76
N ASP A 92 -5.25 -11.71 13.21
CA ASP A 92 -6.55 -12.31 12.91
C ASP A 92 -7.75 -11.41 13.27
N LYS A 93 -8.19 -10.57 12.34
CA LYS A 93 -9.56 -10.08 12.32
C LYS A 93 -10.25 -10.69 11.12
N ARG A 94 -10.72 -11.92 11.31
CA ARG A 94 -11.80 -12.58 10.55
C ARG A 94 -12.83 -11.52 10.16
N HIS A 95 -12.77 -11.03 8.92
CA HIS A 95 -13.87 -10.28 8.34
C HIS A 95 -14.72 -11.30 7.57
N PRO A 96 -15.99 -11.51 7.94
CA PRO A 96 -16.83 -12.49 7.26
C PRO A 96 -17.05 -12.09 5.80
N PRO A 97 -17.29 -13.07 4.91
CA PRO A 97 -17.51 -12.80 3.49
C PRO A 97 -18.75 -11.92 3.29
N CYS A 98 -18.63 -11.05 2.28
CA CYS A 98 -19.66 -10.12 1.81
C CYS A 98 -21.03 -10.81 1.69
N ARG A 99 -22.06 -10.20 2.30
CA ARG A 99 -23.45 -10.56 1.96
C ARG A 99 -23.80 -9.94 0.60
N PRO A 100 -24.35 -10.71 -0.35
CA PRO A 100 -24.88 -10.14 -1.57
C PRO A 100 -26.11 -9.28 -1.23
N ALA A 101 -26.25 -8.16 -1.95
CA ALA A 101 -27.42 -7.31 -1.90
C ALA A 101 -28.67 -8.15 -2.23
N CYS A 102 -29.60 -8.22 -1.29
CA CYS A 102 -30.91 -8.79 -1.55
C CYS A 102 -31.67 -7.79 -2.43
N THR A 103 -31.84 -8.16 -3.70
CA THR A 103 -32.70 -7.48 -4.67
C THR A 103 -34.13 -7.48 -4.13
N ARG A 104 -34.79 -6.34 -4.22
CA ARG A 104 -36.16 -6.10 -3.76
C ARG A 104 -37.18 -6.68 -4.72
#